data_AF-A0A7J4SSQ3-F1
#
_entry.id   AF-A0A7J4SSQ3-F1
#
_cell.length_a   1.000
_cell.length_b   1.000
_cell.length_c   1.000
_cell.angle_alpha   90.00
_cell.angle_beta   90.00
_cell.angle_gamma   90.00
#
_symmetry.space_group_name_H-M   'P 1'
#
loop_
_entity.id
_entity.type
_entity.pdbx_description
1 polymer ?
#
loop_
_entity_poly.entity_id
_entity_poly.type
_entity_poly.pdbx_seq_one_letter_code
_entity_poly.pdbx_strand_id
1 'polypeptide(L)' 'MARVLATDGLDPECVEILLEKGHHVDMIHFERNELLKGAISGYDAIIIRSATKVDSEVLAA' A
#
# COMPACT_ATOMS: atom_id res chain seq x y z
N MET A 1 -12.15 4.00 9.67
CA MET A 1 -10.82 4.47 9.21
C MET A 1 -10.22 3.34 8.39
N ALA A 2 -9.96 3.57 7.11
CA ALA A 2 -9.30 2.57 6.27
C ALA A 2 -7.79 2.76 6.37
N ARG A 3 -7.04 1.66 6.43
CA ARG A 3 -5.57 1.67 6.37
C ARG A 3 -5.14 1.51 4.93
N VAL A 4 -4.54 2.55 4.38
CA VAL A 4 -4.05 2.59 3.00
C VAL A 4 -2.54 2.48 3.03
N LEU A 5 -2.02 1.49 2.31
CA LEU A 5 -0.60 1.35 2.09
C LEU A 5 -0.24 1.99 0.75
N ALA A 6 0.73 2.88 0.74
CA ALA A 6 1.25 3.49 -0.47
C ALA A 6 2.68 3.01 -0.72
N THR A 7 2.89 2.33 -1.85
CA THR A 7 4.21 1.91 -2.31
C THR A 7 4.76 2.87 -3.35
N ASP A 8 6.08 3.06 -3.32
CA ASP A 8 6.94 3.90 -4.17
C ASP A 8 6.27 4.92 -5.12
N GLY A 9 6.50 6.21 -4.83
CA GLY A 9 6.19 7.30 -5.74
C GLY A 9 4.73 7.72 -5.78
N LEU A 10 4.00 7.55 -4.67
CA LEU A 10 2.72 8.21 -4.46
C LEU A 10 2.96 9.71 -4.27
N ASP A 11 2.16 10.53 -4.94
CA ASP A 11 2.23 11.98 -4.81
C ASP A 11 1.80 12.40 -3.38
N PRO A 12 2.54 13.30 -2.71
CA PRO A 12 2.19 13.75 -1.36
C PRO A 12 0.78 14.36 -1.29
N GLU A 13 0.28 14.98 -2.37
CA GLU A 13 -1.11 15.46 -2.42
C GLU A 13 -2.13 14.34 -2.19
N CYS A 14 -1.90 13.12 -2.71
CA CYS A 14 -2.79 11.98 -2.47
C CYS A 14 -2.81 11.58 -0.99
N VAL A 15 -1.65 11.61 -0.32
CA VAL A 15 -1.54 11.32 1.12
C VAL A 15 -2.35 12.34 1.90
N GLU A 16 -2.17 13.63 1.58
CA GLU A 16 -2.84 14.73 2.27
C GLU A 16 -4.36 14.63 2.13
N ILE A 17 -4.87 14.37 0.93
CA ILE A 17 -6.30 14.16 0.69
C ILE A 17 -6.83 12.98 1.51
N LEU A 18 -6.11 11.85 1.53
CA LEU A 18 -6.52 10.65 2.27
C LEU A 18 -6.52 10.89 3.79
N LEU A 19 -5.51 11.58 4.32
CA LEU A 19 -5.42 11.99 5.72
C LEU A 19 -6.55 12.95 6.09
N GLU A 20 -6.85 13.93 5.23
CA GLU A 20 -7.92 14.91 5.43
C GLU A 20 -9.31 14.25 5.43
N LYS A 21 -9.48 13.19 4.64
CA LYS A 21 -10.67 12.33 4.67
C LYS A 21 -10.75 11.41 5.90
N GLY A 22 -9.74 11.40 6.77
CA GLY A 22 -9.68 10.55 7.96
C GLY A 22 -9.22 9.12 7.70
N HIS A 23 -8.52 8.87 6.59
CA HIS A 23 -7.84 7.60 6.33
C HIS A 23 -6.40 7.66 6.85
N HIS A 24 -5.83 6.49 7.15
CA HIS A 24 -4.43 6.40 7.55
C HIS A 24 -3.62 5.94 6.33
N VAL A 25 -2.59 6.69 5.95
CA VAL A 25 -1.75 6.34 4.81
C VAL A 25 -0.33 6.08 5.29
N ASP A 26 0.15 4.86 5.06
CA ASP A 26 1.53 4.48 5.30
C ASP A 26 2.31 4.45 3.98
N MET A 27 3.36 5.25 3.89
CA MET A 27 4.30 5.20 2.77
C MET A 27 5.42 4.21 3.09
N ILE A 28 5.21 2.94 2.75
CA ILE A 28 6.20 1.88 2.96
C ILE A 28 6.44 1.18 1.62
N HIS A 29 7.72 1.10 1.25
CA HIS A 29 8.16 0.26 0.16
C HIS A 29 8.41 -1.16 0.69
N PHE A 30 7.68 -2.13 0.14
CA PHE A 30 7.92 -3.54 0.44
C PHE A 30 8.62 -4.22 -0.73
N GLU A 31 9.62 -5.02 -0.41
CA GLU A 31 10.19 -5.95 -1.38
C GLU A 31 9.22 -7.09 -1.66
N ARG A 32 9.36 -7.73 -2.83
CA ARG A 32 8.50 -8.85 -3.26
C ARG A 32 8.40 -9.96 -2.20
N ASN A 33 9.49 -10.23 -1.50
CA ASN A 33 9.53 -11.26 -0.47
C ASN A 33 8.69 -10.91 0.77
N GLU A 34 8.52 -9.63 1.09
CA GLU A 34 7.67 -9.16 2.20
C GLU A 34 6.20 -9.18 1.80
N LEU A 35 5.91 -8.76 0.56
CA LEU A 35 4.57 -8.88 -0.02
C LEU A 35 4.06 -10.33 0.01
N LEU A 36 4.92 -11.30 -0.37
CA LEU A 36 4.63 -12.74 -0.31
C LEU A 36 4.47 -13.29 1.11
N LYS A 37 4.99 -12.59 2.13
CA LYS A 37 4.81 -12.94 3.54
C LYS A 37 3.54 -12.36 4.15
N GLY A 38 2.70 -11.70 3.34
CA GLY A 38 1.47 -11.07 3.82
C GLY A 38 1.70 -9.71 4.48
N ALA A 39 2.76 -8.98 4.11
CA ALA A 39 3.00 -7.62 4.62
C ALA A 39 1.82 -6.65 4.39
N ILE A 40 0.94 -6.97 3.44
CA ILE A 40 -0.23 -6.16 3.06
C ILE A 40 -1.53 -6.62 3.73
N SER A 41 -1.54 -7.78 4.41
CA SER A 41 -2.74 -8.44 4.93
C SER A 41 -3.44 -7.64 6.05
N GLY A 42 -2.79 -6.60 6.58
CA GLY A 42 -3.33 -5.69 7.60
C GLY A 42 -3.86 -4.34 7.05
N TYR A 43 -3.86 -4.14 5.74
CA TYR A 43 -4.29 -2.91 5.09
C TYR A 43 -5.59 -3.14 4.30
N ASP A 44 -6.49 -2.15 4.31
CA ASP A 44 -7.73 -2.18 3.54
C ASP A 44 -7.50 -1.89 2.05
N ALA A 45 -6.45 -1.12 1.74
CA ALA A 45 -6.12 -0.75 0.38
C ALA A 45 -4.60 -0.64 0.20
N ILE A 46 -4.12 -0.97 -0.99
CA ILE A 46 -2.75 -0.74 -1.42
C ILE A 46 -2.73 0.09 -2.70
N ILE A 47 -1.87 1.11 -2.72
CA ILE A 47 -1.59 1.92 -3.90
C ILE A 47 -0.20 1.55 -4.39
N ILE A 48 -0.14 1.10 -5.64
CA ILE A 48 1.08 0.67 -6.32
C ILE A 48 1.34 1.51 -7.56
N ARG A 49 2.62 1.70 -7.87
CA ARG A 49 3.07 2.23 -9.16
C ARG A 49 3.70 1.11 -9.99
N SER A 50 4.13 1.44 -11.20
CA SER A 50 4.81 0.55 -12.17
C SER A 50 5.84 -0.42 -11.56
N ALA A 51 6.57 0.00 -10.51
CA ALA A 51 7.61 -0.81 -9.88
C ALA A 51 7.07 -2.00 -9.06
N THR A 52 5.88 -1.90 -8.48
CA THR A 52 5.37 -2.90 -7.55
C THR A 52 4.45 -3.88 -8.28
N LYS A 53 4.91 -5.14 -8.42
CA LYS A 53 4.10 -6.24 -8.99
C LYS A 53 3.36 -6.97 -7.87
N VAL A 54 2.07 -6.69 -7.72
CA VAL A 54 1.17 -7.47 -6.86
C VAL A 54 0.64 -8.63 -7.68
N ASP A 55 1.22 -9.80 -7.48
CA ASP A 55 0.82 -11.03 -8.16
C ASP A 55 -0.28 -11.77 -7.36
N SER A 56 -0.92 -12.76 -7.97
CA SER A 56 -1.99 -13.52 -7.28
C SER A 56 -1.48 -14.20 -6.00
N GLU A 57 -0.21 -14.57 -5.96
CA GLU A 57 0.45 -15.11 -4.76
C GLU A 57 0.51 -14.09 -3.61
N VAL A 58 0.68 -12.81 -3.91
CA VAL A 58 0.70 -11.73 -2.90
C VAL A 58 -0.70 -11.46 -2.36
N LEU A 59 -1.72 -11.58 -3.21
CA LEU A 59 -3.13 -11.42 -2.83
C LEU A 59 -3.68 -12.64 -2.06
N ALA A 60 -3.08 -13.81 -2.25
CA ALA A 60 -3.48 -15.06 -1.60
C ALA A 60 -2.73 -15.34 -0.28
N ALA A 61 -1.70 -14.55 0.04
CA ALA A 61 -0.86 -14.65 1.25
C ALA A 61 -1.49 -13.95 2.45
#